data_AF-A0A7S3L7M1-F1
#
_entry.id   AF-A0A7S3L7M1-F1
#
_cell.length_a   1.000
_cell.length_b   1.000
_cell.length_c   1.000
_cell.angle_alpha   90.00
_cell.angle_beta   90.00
_cell.angle_gamma   90.00
#
_symmetry.space_group_name_H-M   'P 1'
#
loop_
_entity.id
_entity.type
_entity.pdbx_description
1 polymer ?
#
loop_
_entity_poly.entity_id
_entity_poly.type
_entity_poly.pdbx_seq_one_letter_code
_entity_poly.pdbx_strand_id
1 'polypeptide(L)'
;EDLMKLSDGTIIDMSSLPEFTIRAVTQPQDVGSVLFSVDGRIVKIENREPYAIAGDNIRTGDFFLWRVKLGEYNISATPFTETNGEGLEGEALSLSITVV
;
A
#
# COMPACT_ATOMS: atom_id res chain seq x y z
N GLU A 1 4.97 -13.04 0.52
CA GLU A 1 6.28 -12.73 1.14
C GLU A 1 6.67 -11.29 0.80
N ASP A 2 7.67 -10.74 1.48
CA ASP A 2 8.19 -9.41 1.14
C ASP A 2 9.23 -9.53 0.03
N LEU A 3 9.05 -8.73 -1.02
CA LEU A 3 9.88 -8.79 -2.22
C LEU A 3 11.00 -7.75 -2.19
N MET A 4 10.67 -6.52 -1.77
CA MET A 4 11.61 -5.42 -1.59
C MET A 4 11.00 -4.31 -0.74
N LYS A 5 11.86 -3.43 -0.20
CA LYS A 5 11.44 -2.17 0.43
C LYS A 5 11.41 -1.07 -0.62
N LEU A 6 10.31 -0.32 -0.66
CA LEU A 6 10.17 0.84 -1.55
C LEU A 6 10.84 2.08 -0.93
N SER A 7 11.52 2.84 -1.78
CA SER A 7 11.98 4.22 -1.54
C SER A 7 11.52 5.13 -2.69
N ASP A 8 11.66 6.44 -2.51
CA ASP A 8 11.34 7.39 -3.57
C ASP A 8 12.21 7.10 -4.81
N GLY A 9 11.59 7.12 -5.99
CA GLY A 9 12.22 6.75 -7.25
C GLY A 9 12.35 5.25 -7.51
N THR A 10 11.74 4.36 -6.71
CA THR A 10 11.82 2.91 -6.96
C THR A 10 11.22 2.55 -8.32
N ILE A 11 11.95 1.73 -9.08
CA ILE A 11 11.50 1.18 -10.35
C ILE A 11 11.07 -0.28 -10.14
N ILE A 12 9.85 -0.62 -10.52
CA ILE A 12 9.29 -1.96 -10.50
C ILE A 12 9.20 -2.46 -11.94
N ASP A 13 10.03 -3.45 -12.28
CA ASP A 13 10.05 -4.05 -13.62
C ASP A 13 9.11 -5.26 -13.67
N MET A 14 7.95 -5.09 -14.34
CA MET A 14 6.93 -6.13 -14.47
C MET A 14 7.33 -7.28 -15.40
N SER A 15 8.41 -7.16 -16.17
CA SER A 15 8.97 -8.30 -16.91
C SER A 15 9.61 -9.33 -15.95
N SER A 16 10.11 -8.87 -14.80
CA SER A 16 10.73 -9.69 -13.77
C SER A 16 9.80 -9.97 -12.57
N LEU A 17 8.90 -9.04 -12.27
CA LEU A 17 7.94 -9.12 -11.18
C LEU A 17 6.52 -8.85 -11.70
N PRO A 18 5.90 -9.81 -12.39
CA PRO A 18 4.62 -9.61 -13.09
C PRO A 18 3.43 -9.49 -12.14
N GLU A 19 3.56 -9.97 -10.91
CA GLU A 19 2.50 -10.00 -9.91
C GLU A 19 3.03 -9.46 -8.59
N PHE A 20 2.47 -8.34 -8.14
CA PHE A 20 2.84 -7.74 -6.87
C PHE A 20 1.67 -6.97 -6.25
N THR A 21 1.86 -6.61 -4.99
CA THR A 21 1.03 -5.64 -4.27
C THR A 21 1.96 -4.73 -3.49
N ILE A 22 1.42 -3.70 -2.85
CA ILE A 22 2.16 -2.84 -1.93
C ILE A 22 1.58 -3.03 -0.55
N ARG A 23 2.45 -3.35 0.41
CA ARG A 23 2.12 -3.44 1.83
C ARG A 23 2.69 -2.24 2.57
N ALA A 24 1.86 -1.54 3.33
CA ALA A 24 2.33 -0.55 4.28
C ALA A 24 2.75 -1.25 5.58
N VAL A 25 3.91 -0.86 6.11
CA VAL A 25 4.40 -1.28 7.42
C VAL A 25 4.40 -0.05 8.32
N THR A 26 3.59 -0.07 9.38
CA THR A 26 3.37 1.08 10.27
C THR A 26 4.16 0.94 11.57
N GLN A 27 4.27 2.04 12.32
CA GLN A 27 4.76 2.04 13.70
C GLN A 27 3.81 2.88 14.58
N PRO A 28 3.09 2.29 15.54
CA PRO A 28 3.05 0.86 15.87
C PRO A 28 2.58 -0.02 14.69
N GLN A 29 2.94 -1.31 14.72
CA GLN A 29 2.63 -2.25 13.63
C GLN A 29 1.12 -2.48 13.46
N ASP A 30 0.33 -2.32 14.52
CA ASP A 30 -1.12 -2.46 14.49
C ASP A 30 -1.76 -1.09 14.76
N VAL A 31 -2.37 -0.54 13.71
CA VAL A 31 -3.18 0.69 13.69
C VAL A 31 -4.61 0.37 13.25
N GLY A 32 -5.56 1.28 13.50
CA GLY A 32 -6.96 1.04 13.17
C GLY A 32 -7.24 0.93 11.66
N SER A 33 -6.53 1.72 10.84
CA SER A 33 -6.56 1.56 9.39
C SER A 33 -5.38 2.25 8.69
N VAL A 34 -5.16 1.91 7.42
CA VAL A 34 -4.26 2.61 6.51
C VAL A 34 -5.03 3.01 5.26
N LEU A 35 -5.03 4.30 4.96
CA LEU A 35 -5.58 4.87 3.73
C LEU A 35 -4.48 4.93 2.68
N PHE A 36 -4.69 4.22 1.58
CA PHE A 36 -3.83 4.27 0.40
C PHE A 36 -4.39 5.23 -0.65
N SER A 37 -3.54 6.10 -1.17
CA SER A 37 -3.84 6.92 -2.34
C SER A 37 -2.80 6.76 -3.44
N VAL A 38 -3.26 6.85 -4.69
CA VAL A 38 -2.44 6.82 -5.90
C VAL A 38 -2.77 8.07 -6.71
N ASP A 39 -1.77 8.90 -6.98
CA ASP A 39 -1.90 10.20 -7.65
C ASP A 39 -2.99 11.09 -7.03
N GLY A 40 -3.01 11.12 -5.69
CA GLY A 40 -3.95 11.92 -4.90
C GLY A 40 -5.38 11.36 -4.83
N ARG A 41 -5.65 10.18 -5.40
CA ARG A 41 -6.95 9.51 -5.32
C ARG A 41 -6.90 8.35 -4.35
N ILE A 42 -7.83 8.31 -3.40
CA ILE A 42 -7.98 7.18 -2.48
C ILE A 42 -8.35 5.94 -3.28
N VAL A 43 -7.54 4.87 -3.15
CA VAL A 43 -7.79 3.58 -3.80
C VAL A 43 -8.27 2.53 -2.83
N LYS A 44 -7.92 2.66 -1.54
CA LYS A 44 -8.22 1.66 -0.52
C LYS A 44 -8.10 2.28 0.87
N ILE A 45 -9.00 1.87 1.76
CA ILE A 45 -8.78 1.94 3.21
C ILE A 45 -8.71 0.49 3.68
N GLU A 46 -7.57 0.10 4.24
CA GLU A 46 -7.36 -1.23 4.79
C GLU A 46 -7.41 -1.16 6.31
N ASN A 47 -8.28 -1.98 6.91
CA ASN A 47 -8.66 -1.88 8.32
C ASN A 47 -7.94 -2.90 9.20
N ARG A 48 -7.13 -3.78 8.60
CA ARG A 48 -6.50 -4.90 9.31
C ARG A 48 -5.11 -5.16 8.76
N GLU A 49 -4.19 -5.41 9.68
CA GLU A 49 -2.86 -5.93 9.34
C GLU A 49 -3.02 -7.34 8.73
N PRO A 50 -2.32 -7.66 7.62
CA PRO A 50 -1.37 -6.82 6.87
C PRO A 50 -2.04 -5.75 5.98
N TYR A 51 -1.63 -4.48 6.08
CA TYR A 51 -2.21 -3.39 5.30
C TYR A 51 -1.73 -3.39 3.85
N ALA A 52 -2.57 -3.83 2.92
CA ALA A 52 -2.24 -3.88 1.50
C ALA A 52 -3.08 -2.92 0.66
N ILE A 53 -2.44 -2.32 -0.36
CA ILE A 53 -3.07 -1.35 -1.28
C ILE A 53 -4.27 -1.94 -2.05
N ALA A 54 -4.28 -3.25 -2.25
CA ALA A 54 -5.39 -3.98 -2.87
C ALA A 54 -6.16 -4.86 -1.86
N GLY A 55 -5.75 -4.87 -0.59
CA GLY A 55 -6.24 -5.76 0.47
C GLY A 55 -5.76 -7.20 0.32
N ASP A 56 -6.33 -8.05 1.16
CA ASP A 56 -6.03 -9.47 1.26
C ASP A 56 -7.30 -10.32 1.43
N ASN A 57 -7.17 -11.62 1.18
CA ASN A 57 -8.21 -12.58 1.46
C ASN A 57 -8.16 -12.99 2.93
N ILE A 58 -9.11 -12.49 3.72
CA ILE A 58 -9.16 -12.72 5.16
C ILE A 58 -9.29 -14.20 5.61
N ARG A 59 -9.58 -15.12 4.69
CA ARG A 59 -9.66 -16.56 4.99
C ARG A 59 -8.36 -17.28 4.72
N THR A 60 -7.58 -16.84 3.72
CA THR A 60 -6.35 -17.52 3.30
C THR A 60 -5.09 -16.74 3.68
N GLY A 61 -5.20 -15.44 3.90
CA GLY A 61 -4.08 -14.52 4.13
C GLY A 61 -3.37 -14.10 2.83
N ASP A 62 -3.91 -14.47 1.66
CA ASP A 62 -3.30 -14.14 0.38
C ASP A 62 -3.58 -12.69 0.00
N PHE A 63 -2.53 -11.97 -0.41
CA PHE A 63 -2.68 -10.62 -0.94
C PHE A 63 -3.44 -10.62 -2.28
N PHE A 64 -4.31 -9.63 -2.47
CA PHE A 64 -4.79 -9.30 -3.80
C PHE A 64 -3.70 -8.54 -4.59
N LEU A 65 -3.60 -8.86 -5.87
CA LEU A 65 -2.65 -8.21 -6.77
C LEU A 65 -3.05 -6.77 -7.06
N TRP A 66 -2.09 -5.86 -6.99
CA TRP A 66 -2.29 -4.49 -7.44
C TRP A 66 -2.18 -4.46 -8.98
N ARG A 67 -3.33 -4.47 -9.65
CA ARG A 67 -3.43 -4.47 -11.13
C ARG A 67 -3.15 -3.09 -11.73
N VAL A 68 -1.95 -2.57 -11.49
CA VAL A 68 -1.47 -1.29 -12.00
C VAL A 68 -0.98 -1.42 -13.45
N LYS A 69 -1.00 -0.31 -14.19
CA LYS A 69 -0.41 -0.23 -15.54
C LYS A 69 1.03 0.24 -15.47
N LEU A 70 1.74 0.17 -16.58
CA LEU A 70 3.03 0.84 -16.74
C LEU A 70 2.85 2.35 -16.59
N GLY A 71 3.76 3.00 -15.87
CA GLY A 71 3.72 4.44 -15.62
C GLY A 71 4.39 4.87 -14.32
N GLU A 72 4.41 6.19 -14.11
CA GLU A 72 4.86 6.81 -12.87
C GLU A 72 3.65 7.05 -11.95
N TYR A 73 3.83 6.80 -10.65
CA TYR A 73 2.78 6.92 -9.65
C TYR A 73 3.31 7.57 -8.38
N ASN A 74 2.53 8.49 -7.82
CA ASN A 74 2.71 8.96 -6.44
C ASN A 74 1.82 8.12 -5.51
N ILE A 75 2.44 7.31 -4.67
CA ILE A 75 1.73 6.44 -3.73
C ILE A 75 1.90 7.00 -2.33
N SER A 76 0.79 7.14 -1.62
CA SER A 76 0.79 7.54 -0.21
C SER A 76 0.03 6.53 0.63
N ALA A 77 0.57 6.24 1.82
CA ALA A 77 -0.05 5.42 2.84
C ALA A 77 -0.12 6.21 4.15
N THR A 78 -1.33 6.52 4.60
CA THR A 78 -1.59 7.29 5.82
C THR A 78 -2.23 6.39 6.89
N PRO A 79 -1.58 6.18 8.05
CA PRO A 79 -2.18 5.40 9.13
C PRO A 79 -3.18 6.23 9.94
N PHE A 80 -4.21 5.57 10.47
CA PHE A 80 -5.24 6.14 11.31
C PHE A 80 -5.45 5.27 12.55
N THR A 81 -5.76 5.89 13.70
CA THR A 81 -5.93 5.14 14.95
C THR A 81 -7.21 4.29 15.00
N GLU A 82 -8.23 4.63 14.22
CA GLU A 82 -9.48 3.87 14.12
C GLU A 82 -9.68 3.30 12.72
N THR A 83 -10.66 2.42 12.56
CA THR A 83 -11.03 1.83 11.28
C THR A 83 -11.63 2.88 10.34
N ASN A 84 -11.65 2.60 9.04
CA ASN A 84 -12.33 3.39 8.01
C ASN A 84 -11.73 4.80 7.81
N GLY A 85 -10.46 5.00 8.15
CA GLY A 85 -9.79 6.30 8.04
C GLY A 85 -10.26 7.31 9.10
N GLU A 86 -10.72 6.83 10.25
CA GLU A 86 -11.22 7.66 11.35
C GLU A 86 -10.20 7.74 12.50
N GLY A 87 -10.47 8.62 13.48
CA GLY A 87 -9.57 8.87 14.60
C GLY A 87 -8.43 9.82 14.26
N LEU A 88 -7.30 9.65 14.95
CA LEU A 88 -6.11 10.49 14.73
C LEU A 88 -5.36 10.01 13.50
N GLU A 89 -5.11 10.94 12.58
CA GLU A 89 -4.23 10.76 11.43
C GLU A 89 -2.76 10.73 11.90
N GLY A 90 -2.02 9.71 11.47
CA GLY A 90 -0.58 9.61 11.68
C GLY A 90 0.23 10.21 10.52
N GLU A 91 1.55 10.10 10.59
CA GLU A 91 2.43 10.60 9.53
C GLU A 91 2.33 9.72 8.28
N ALA A 92 1.93 10.33 7.16
CA ALA A 92 1.83 9.66 5.88
C ALA A 92 3.22 9.45 5.25
N LEU A 93 3.49 8.25 4.72
CA LEU A 93 4.63 8.02 3.85
C LEU A 93 4.18 8.14 2.39
N SER A 94 4.80 9.06 1.64
CA SER A 94 4.54 9.28 0.22
C SER A 94 5.80 9.02 -0.60
N LEU A 95 5.67 8.23 -1.67
CA LEU A 95 6.78 7.82 -2.54
C LEU A 95 6.36 7.96 -4.01
N SER A 96 7.27 8.44 -4.84
CA SER A 96 7.19 8.31 -6.29
C SER A 96 7.77 6.96 -6.71
N ILE A 97 7.03 6.19 -7.50
CA ILE A 97 7.53 4.95 -8.11
C ILE A 97 7.30 4.94 -9.62
N THR A 98 8.09 4.14 -10.33
CA THR A 98 7.89 3.87 -11.76
C THR A 98 7.64 2.39 -11.97
N VAL A 99 6.59 2.04 -12.72
CA VAL A 99 6.31 0.67 -13.15
C VAL A 99 6.66 0.56 -14.63
N VAL A 100 7.63 -0.30 -14.95
CA VAL A 100 8.18 -0.51 -16.31
C VAL A 100 8.03 -1.94 -16.81
#